data_AF-A0A3D6C8T4-F1
#
_entry.id   AF-A0A3D6C8T4-F1
#
_cell.length_a   1.000
_cell.length_b   1.000
_cell.length_c   1.000
_cell.angle_alpha   90.00
_cell.angle_beta   90.00
_cell.angle_gamma   90.00
#
_symmetry.space_group_name_H-M   'P 1'
#
loop_
_entity.id
_entity.type
_entity.pdbx_description
1 polymer ?
#
loop_
_entity_poly.entity_id
_entity_poly.type
_entity_poly.pdbx_seq_one_letter_code
_entity_poly.pdbx_strand_id
1 'polypeptide(L)'
;MAKDVRVIVTLPDDVTPVDIIGREGRIKGNRVELSMNQLYGGQEKYALIEIRLPSAASGTTLNVARAEVVYQDPFAGKAMRSTGLATAAFSSDPDKVSASTNVDVVRDYQLNLNALAQEKAIELSDQGRQKEAAATLRKSAAKMKAVGSMYGDAQLAKEADAVEDQAVMLEEKGMSKKTRKQLRTESYQMKNQQKAQ
;
A
#
# COMPACT_ATOMS: atom_id res chain seq x y z
N MET A 1 4.46 20.55 13.35
CA MET A 1 3.92 20.18 12.02
C MET A 1 5.05 20.29 11.01
N ALA A 2 5.33 19.25 10.23
CA ALA A 2 6.28 19.37 9.13
C ALA A 2 5.51 19.69 7.85
N LYS A 3 6.02 20.63 7.05
CA LYS A 3 5.44 21.05 5.77
C LYS A 3 6.33 20.61 4.61
N ASP A 4 5.71 20.47 3.44
CA ASP A 4 6.36 20.08 2.18
C ASP A 4 7.23 18.83 2.29
N VAL A 5 6.70 17.82 3.00
CA VAL A 5 7.41 16.57 3.24
C VAL A 5 7.52 15.81 1.93
N ARG A 6 8.75 15.67 1.44
CA ARG A 6 9.08 14.89 0.24
C ARG A 6 9.90 13.69 0.63
N VAL A 7 9.50 12.52 0.16
CA VAL A 7 10.27 11.28 0.31
C VAL A 7 10.86 10.93 -1.05
N ILE A 8 12.16 10.73 -1.06
CA ILE A 8 12.95 10.34 -2.21
C ILE A 8 13.53 8.98 -1.90
N VAL A 9 13.23 7.98 -2.72
CA VAL A 9 13.83 6.65 -2.61
C VAL A 9 14.70 6.42 -3.83
N THR A 10 15.97 6.11 -3.59
CA THR A 10 16.95 5.79 -4.65
C THR A 10 17.28 4.31 -4.56
N LEU A 11 17.09 3.62 -5.68
CA LEU A 11 17.35 2.19 -5.85
C LEU A 11 18.74 2.00 -6.49
N PRO A 12 19.50 0.96 -6.10
CA PRO A 12 20.69 0.55 -6.83
C PRO A 12 20.37 0.18 -8.28
N ASP A 13 21.37 0.19 -9.16
CA ASP A 13 21.19 -0.01 -10.61
C ASP A 13 20.63 -1.39 -10.98
N ASP A 14 20.85 -2.40 -10.13
CA ASP A 14 20.36 -3.76 -10.30
C ASP A 14 18.96 -4.00 -9.67
N VAL A 15 18.38 -2.98 -9.02
CA VAL A 15 17.02 -3.03 -8.45
C VAL A 15 16.06 -2.20 -9.30
N THR A 16 15.00 -2.84 -9.78
CA THR A 16 14.02 -2.17 -10.66
C THR A 16 12.79 -1.73 -9.87
N PRO A 17 12.39 -0.44 -9.91
CA PRO A 17 11.10 -0.01 -9.39
C PRO A 17 9.96 -0.54 -10.28
N VAL A 18 8.90 -1.07 -9.67
CA VAL A 18 7.74 -1.64 -10.36
C VAL A 18 6.54 -0.70 -10.26
N ASP A 19 6.13 -0.34 -9.05
CA ASP A 19 4.93 0.47 -8.84
C ASP A 19 4.96 1.25 -7.50
N ILE A 20 4.11 2.25 -7.38
CA ILE A 20 3.85 3.01 -6.16
C ILE A 20 2.41 2.73 -5.74
N ILE A 21 2.23 2.15 -4.57
CA ILE A 21 0.92 1.69 -4.13
C ILE A 21 0.30 2.69 -3.16
N GLY A 22 -0.96 3.03 -3.43
CA GLY A 22 -1.81 3.75 -2.49
C GLY A 22 -1.59 5.25 -2.40
N ARG A 23 -0.67 5.86 -3.16
CA ARG A 23 -0.50 7.33 -3.19
C ARG A 23 0.05 7.84 -4.50
N GLU A 24 -0.05 9.15 -4.67
CA GLU A 24 0.62 9.85 -5.76
C GLU A 24 2.13 9.90 -5.57
N GLY A 25 2.85 9.54 -6.63
CA GLY A 25 4.28 9.61 -6.71
C GLY A 25 4.73 9.43 -8.16
N ARG A 26 6.04 9.47 -8.38
CA ARG A 26 6.61 9.30 -9.72
C ARG A 26 7.85 8.44 -9.64
N ILE A 27 7.96 7.49 -10.57
CA ILE A 27 9.16 6.71 -10.81
C ILE A 27 9.91 7.36 -11.98
N LYS A 28 11.20 7.64 -11.80
CA LYS A 28 12.11 8.19 -12.82
C LYS A 28 13.43 7.44 -12.77
N GLY A 29 13.63 6.50 -13.70
CA GLY A 29 14.79 5.61 -13.66
C GLY A 29 14.81 4.81 -12.35
N ASN A 30 15.91 4.90 -11.60
CA ASN A 30 16.08 4.25 -10.29
C ASN A 30 15.62 5.12 -9.11
N ARG A 31 14.85 6.18 -9.34
CA ARG A 31 14.41 7.12 -8.30
C ARG A 31 12.89 7.17 -8.20
N VAL A 32 12.38 7.04 -6.98
CA VAL A 32 10.95 7.17 -6.64
C VAL A 32 10.76 8.44 -5.82
N GLU A 33 9.89 9.32 -6.27
CA GLU A 33 9.58 10.59 -5.61
C GLU A 33 8.13 10.59 -5.13
N LEU A 34 7.94 10.85 -3.84
CA LEU A 34 6.65 10.83 -3.15
C LEU A 34 6.45 12.15 -2.41
N SER A 35 5.24 12.70 -2.46
CA SER A 35 4.84 13.85 -1.63
C SER A 35 3.96 13.37 -0.49
N MET A 36 4.28 13.75 0.74
CA MET A 36 3.48 13.42 1.92
C MET A 36 2.69 14.63 2.47
N ASN A 37 2.62 15.72 1.70
CA ASN A 37 1.99 17.00 2.06
C ASN A 37 2.42 17.46 3.47
N GLN A 38 1.54 17.29 4.47
CA GLN A 38 1.78 17.68 5.86
C GLN A 38 1.81 16.46 6.78
N LEU A 39 2.76 16.46 7.71
CA LEU A 39 2.82 15.54 8.85
C LEU A 39 2.52 16.30 10.14
N TYR A 40 1.41 15.93 10.79
CA TYR A 40 1.07 16.40 12.13
C TYR A 40 1.72 15.50 13.18
N GLY A 41 2.05 16.06 14.35
CA GLY A 41 2.65 15.26 15.43
C GLY A 41 1.72 14.11 15.83
N GLY A 42 2.27 12.91 16.01
CA GLY A 42 1.51 11.70 16.34
C GLY A 42 0.89 10.97 15.14
N GLN A 43 1.06 11.47 13.90
CA GLN A 43 0.65 10.74 12.70
C GLN A 43 1.86 10.07 12.04
N GLU A 44 1.76 8.76 11.83
CA GLU A 44 2.65 8.03 10.95
C GLU A 44 2.02 7.95 9.56
N LYS A 45 2.81 8.30 8.53
CA LYS A 45 2.50 8.00 7.14
C LYS A 45 3.64 7.14 6.60
N TYR A 46 3.31 6.10 5.86
CA TYR A 46 4.27 5.16 5.27
C TYR A 46 4.00 5.06 3.77
N ALA A 47 4.98 4.81 2.90
CA ALA A 47 4.72 4.57 1.48
C ALA A 47 5.06 3.14 1.08
N LEU A 48 4.27 2.56 0.18
CA LEU A 48 4.52 1.25 -0.36
C LEU A 48 5.07 1.38 -1.78
N ILE A 49 6.23 0.79 -1.99
CA ILE A 49 6.93 0.77 -3.28
C ILE A 49 7.14 -0.70 -3.62
N GLU A 50 6.61 -1.12 -4.75
CA GLU A 50 6.87 -2.43 -5.31
C GLU A 50 8.16 -2.38 -6.12
N ILE A 51 9.05 -3.33 -5.88
CA ILE A 51 10.37 -3.40 -6.50
C ILE A 51 10.64 -4.83 -6.96
N ARG A 52 11.51 -4.96 -7.95
CA ARG A 52 12.07 -6.24 -8.38
C ARG A 52 13.54 -6.27 -8.02
N LEU A 53 13.92 -7.26 -7.23
CA LEU A 53 15.30 -7.55 -6.86
C LEU A 53 15.96 -8.45 -7.92
N PRO A 54 17.28 -8.33 -8.12
CA PRO A 54 18.02 -9.29 -8.92
C PRO A 54 18.07 -10.65 -8.19
N SER A 55 18.31 -11.72 -8.93
CA SER A 55 18.64 -13.01 -8.31
C SER A 55 20.00 -12.91 -7.61
N ALA A 56 20.08 -13.40 -6.38
CA ALA A 56 21.31 -13.43 -5.60
C ALA A 56 21.46 -14.77 -4.87
N ALA A 57 22.70 -15.13 -4.53
CA ALA A 57 22.99 -16.40 -3.86
C ALA A 57 22.48 -16.41 -2.41
N SER A 58 22.12 -17.59 -1.91
CA SER A 58 21.78 -17.79 -0.50
C SER A 58 22.93 -17.33 0.42
N GLY A 59 22.60 -16.60 1.49
CA GLY A 59 23.57 -16.01 2.41
C GLY A 59 24.10 -14.63 2.00
N THR A 60 23.71 -14.11 0.84
CA THR A 60 24.05 -12.73 0.43
C THR A 60 23.07 -11.71 1.01
N THR A 61 23.56 -10.48 1.23
CA THR A 61 22.74 -9.34 1.62
C THR A 61 22.99 -8.20 0.65
N LEU A 62 21.92 -7.65 0.07
CA LEU A 62 21.99 -6.52 -0.84
C LEU A 62 21.39 -5.27 -0.22
N ASN A 63 21.96 -4.12 -0.55
CA ASN A 63 21.27 -2.86 -0.38
C ASN A 63 20.13 -2.81 -1.40
N VAL A 64 18.96 -2.37 -0.97
CA VAL A 64 17.74 -2.40 -1.79
C VAL A 64 17.27 -1.00 -2.13
N ALA A 65 17.33 -0.10 -1.15
CA ALA A 65 16.88 1.26 -1.34
C ALA A 65 17.50 2.17 -0.28
N ARG A 66 17.82 3.42 -0.68
CA ARG A 66 18.09 4.51 0.24
C ARG A 66 16.93 5.49 0.19
N ALA A 67 16.28 5.71 1.32
CA ALA A 67 15.24 6.72 1.47
C ALA A 67 15.83 8.01 2.05
N GLU A 68 15.41 9.16 1.53
CA GLU A 68 15.68 10.49 2.06
C GLU A 68 14.34 11.21 2.23
N VAL A 69 14.08 11.69 3.44
CA VAL A 69 12.93 12.55 3.75
C VAL A 69 13.44 13.98 3.86
N VAL A 70 12.92 14.87 3.03
CA VAL A 70 13.20 16.30 3.06
C VAL A 70 11.94 17.03 3.52
N TYR A 71 12.05 17.86 4.55
CA TYR A 71 10.92 18.61 5.08
C TYR A 71 11.35 19.96 5.62
N GLN A 72 10.40 20.90 5.71
CA GLN A 72 10.66 22.21 6.30
C GLN A 72 10.44 22.17 7.82
N ASP A 73 11.43 22.62 8.59
CA ASP A 73 11.29 22.86 10.01
C ASP A 73 10.33 24.07 10.23
N PRO A 74 9.22 23.89 10.95
CA PRO A 74 8.26 24.96 11.19
C PRO A 74 8.77 26.10 12.09
N PHE A 75 9.83 25.88 12.87
CA PHE A 75 10.41 26.86 13.81
C PHE A 75 11.64 27.55 13.22
N ALA A 76 12.49 26.81 12.52
CA ALA A 76 13.75 27.33 11.98
C ALA A 76 13.65 27.81 10.51
N GLY A 77 12.59 27.45 9.79
CA GLY A 77 12.40 27.76 8.37
C GLY A 77 13.41 27.08 7.42
N LYS A 78 14.25 26.19 7.95
CA LYS A 78 15.30 25.47 7.21
C LYS A 78 14.80 24.10 6.77
N ALA A 79 15.30 23.63 5.62
CA ALA A 79 15.08 22.27 5.18
C ALA A 79 15.90 21.31 6.05
N MET A 80 15.23 20.32 6.64
CA MET A 80 15.86 19.20 7.33
C MET A 80 15.81 17.95 6.46
N ARG A 81 16.75 17.05 6.71
CA ARG A 81 16.90 15.78 6.00
C ARG A 81 17.02 14.64 7.00
N SER A 82 16.33 13.55 6.71
CA SER A 82 16.52 12.27 7.40
C SER A 82 16.71 11.18 6.36
N THR A 83 17.55 10.19 6.64
CA THR A 83 17.87 9.12 5.69
C THR A 83 17.68 7.74 6.31
N GLY A 84 17.24 6.77 5.51
CA GLY A 84 17.16 5.36 5.87
C GLY A 84 17.73 4.47 4.77
N LEU A 85 18.22 3.29 5.15
CA LEU A 85 18.73 2.27 4.23
C LEU A 85 17.94 0.98 4.44
N ALA A 86 17.38 0.45 3.36
CA ALA A 86 16.76 -0.87 3.32
C ALA A 86 17.73 -1.88 2.72
N THR A 87 17.77 -3.08 3.31
CA THR A 87 18.56 -4.21 2.84
C THR A 87 17.70 -5.46 2.76
N ALA A 88 18.09 -6.43 1.92
CA ALA A 88 17.46 -7.73 1.83
C ALA A 88 18.51 -8.83 1.89
N ALA A 89 18.33 -9.78 2.80
CA ALA A 89 19.13 -10.99 2.89
C ALA A 89 18.44 -12.12 2.11
N PHE A 90 19.22 -12.90 1.37
CA PHE A 90 18.74 -13.98 0.51
C PHE A 90 18.96 -15.34 1.18
N SER A 91 18.00 -16.23 1.04
CA SER A 91 18.06 -17.58 1.59
C SER A 91 17.40 -18.56 0.63
N SER A 92 18.01 -19.73 0.45
CA SER A 92 17.42 -20.88 -0.26
C SER A 92 16.45 -21.68 0.62
N ASP A 93 16.41 -21.41 1.92
CA ASP A 93 15.50 -22.04 2.88
C ASP A 93 14.15 -21.27 2.88
N PRO A 94 13.08 -21.88 2.36
CA PRO A 94 11.78 -21.22 2.21
C PRO A 94 11.13 -20.88 3.55
N ASP A 95 11.39 -21.67 4.61
CA ASP A 95 10.81 -21.42 5.94
C ASP A 95 11.43 -20.18 6.56
N LYS A 96 12.74 -19.98 6.40
CA LYS A 96 13.42 -18.74 6.82
C LYS A 96 12.90 -17.51 6.07
N VAL A 97 12.67 -17.64 4.76
CA VAL A 97 12.11 -16.55 3.96
C VAL A 97 10.70 -16.20 4.45
N SER A 98 9.84 -17.19 4.61
CA SER A 98 8.47 -17.01 5.12
C SER A 98 8.47 -16.34 6.50
N ALA A 99 9.28 -16.83 7.44
CA ALA A 99 9.37 -16.30 8.80
C ALA A 99 9.94 -14.87 8.87
N SER A 100 10.70 -14.43 7.87
CA SER A 100 11.24 -13.06 7.79
C SER A 100 10.23 -12.02 7.28
N THR A 101 9.04 -12.45 6.89
CA THR A 101 8.00 -11.58 6.33
C THR A 101 7.51 -10.58 7.36
N ASN A 102 7.48 -9.30 6.98
CA ASN A 102 6.79 -8.28 7.76
C ASN A 102 5.29 -8.33 7.45
N VAL A 103 4.51 -8.94 8.35
CA VAL A 103 3.06 -9.14 8.19
C VAL A 103 2.30 -7.83 8.11
N ASP A 104 2.73 -6.78 8.81
CA ASP A 104 2.06 -5.47 8.78
C ASP A 104 2.20 -4.82 7.39
N VAL A 105 3.39 -4.89 6.78
CA VAL A 105 3.61 -4.40 5.41
C VAL A 105 2.79 -5.19 4.39
N VAL A 106 2.69 -6.51 4.56
CA VAL A 106 1.83 -7.36 3.71
C VAL A 106 0.36 -6.96 3.85
N ARG A 107 -0.12 -6.77 5.08
CA ARG A 107 -1.49 -6.32 5.37
C ARG A 107 -1.76 -4.98 4.69
N ASP A 108 -0.90 -4.00 4.90
CA ASP A 108 -1.04 -2.65 4.32
C ASP A 108 -1.05 -2.69 2.79
N TYR A 109 -0.23 -3.53 2.17
CA TYR A 109 -0.25 -3.73 0.72
C TYR A 109 -1.59 -4.27 0.24
N GLN A 110 -2.12 -5.33 0.87
CA GLN A 110 -3.42 -5.89 0.49
C GLN A 110 -4.57 -4.90 0.71
N LEU A 111 -4.54 -4.12 1.79
CA LEU A 111 -5.54 -3.09 2.08
C LEU A 111 -5.53 -1.96 1.03
N ASN A 112 -4.35 -1.55 0.55
CA ASN A 112 -4.26 -0.56 -0.51
C ASN A 112 -4.71 -1.12 -1.87
N LEU A 113 -4.41 -2.39 -2.19
CA LEU A 113 -4.97 -3.04 -3.38
C LEU A 113 -6.50 -3.13 -3.31
N ASN A 114 -7.06 -3.37 -2.13
CA ASN A 114 -8.50 -3.34 -1.91
C ASN A 114 -9.09 -1.95 -2.16
N ALA A 115 -8.45 -0.88 -1.67
CA ALA A 115 -8.89 0.48 -1.94
C ALA A 115 -8.96 0.79 -3.45
N LEU A 116 -7.99 0.30 -4.23
CA LEU A 116 -8.02 0.41 -5.71
C LEU A 116 -9.17 -0.43 -6.32
N ALA A 117 -9.43 -1.62 -5.79
CA ALA A 117 -10.55 -2.45 -6.21
C ALA A 117 -11.90 -1.79 -5.90
N GLN A 118 -12.04 -1.09 -4.77
CA GLN A 118 -13.24 -0.33 -4.41
C GLN A 118 -13.48 0.85 -5.35
N GLU A 119 -12.44 1.61 -5.69
CA GLU A 119 -12.52 2.67 -6.71
C GLU A 119 -12.97 2.08 -8.05
N LYS A 120 -12.37 0.94 -8.45
CA LYS A 120 -12.74 0.28 -9.71
C LYS A 120 -14.18 -0.23 -9.71
N ALA A 121 -14.66 -0.75 -8.59
CA ALA A 121 -16.05 -1.19 -8.45
C ALA A 121 -17.04 -0.02 -8.58
N ILE A 122 -16.69 1.16 -8.06
CA ILE A 122 -17.49 2.37 -8.27
C ILE A 122 -17.56 2.71 -9.77
N GLU A 123 -16.42 2.77 -10.45
CA GLU A 123 -16.38 3.06 -11.90
C GLU A 123 -17.22 2.07 -12.72
N LEU A 124 -17.05 0.77 -12.46
CA LEU A 124 -17.80 -0.28 -13.15
C LEU A 124 -19.30 -0.14 -12.88
N SER A 125 -19.69 0.16 -11.65
CA SER A 125 -21.09 0.37 -11.33
C SER A 125 -21.66 1.64 -11.98
N ASP A 126 -20.87 2.71 -12.10
CA ASP A 126 -21.28 3.94 -12.80
C ASP A 126 -21.52 3.67 -14.29
N GLN A 127 -20.84 2.67 -14.85
CA GLN A 127 -21.05 2.16 -16.22
C GLN A 127 -22.19 1.13 -16.33
N GLY A 128 -22.94 0.86 -15.26
CA GLY A 128 -24.01 -0.15 -15.23
C GLY A 128 -23.52 -1.60 -15.16
N ARG A 129 -22.21 -1.84 -14.99
CA ARG A 129 -21.58 -3.17 -14.95
C ARG A 129 -21.54 -3.74 -13.54
N GLN A 130 -22.71 -3.88 -12.92
CA GLN A 130 -22.86 -4.25 -11.50
C GLN A 130 -22.23 -5.60 -11.15
N LYS A 131 -22.42 -6.62 -11.99
CA LYS A 131 -21.83 -7.95 -11.78
C LYS A 131 -20.30 -7.91 -11.78
N GLU A 132 -19.71 -7.10 -12.63
CA GLU A 132 -18.25 -6.95 -12.73
C GLU A 132 -17.69 -6.13 -11.56
N ALA A 133 -18.44 -5.14 -11.09
CA ALA A 133 -18.10 -4.40 -9.88
C ALA A 133 -18.09 -5.34 -8.66
N ALA A 134 -19.11 -6.19 -8.49
CA ALA A 134 -19.15 -7.19 -7.43
C ALA A 134 -18.00 -8.21 -7.57
N ALA A 135 -17.75 -8.73 -8.77
CA ALA A 135 -16.65 -9.65 -9.03
C ALA A 135 -15.27 -9.04 -8.70
N THR A 136 -15.09 -7.74 -8.92
CA THR A 136 -13.87 -7.01 -8.57
C THR A 136 -13.64 -7.00 -7.06
N LEU A 137 -14.68 -6.74 -6.26
CA LEU A 137 -14.60 -6.79 -4.79
C LEU A 137 -14.37 -8.21 -4.28
N ARG A 138 -15.07 -9.23 -4.81
CA ARG A 138 -14.84 -10.64 -4.43
C ARG A 138 -13.42 -11.10 -4.69
N LYS A 139 -12.85 -10.70 -5.83
CA LYS A 139 -11.46 -11.02 -6.16
C LYS A 139 -10.49 -10.39 -5.14
N SER A 140 -10.79 -9.19 -4.67
CA SER A 140 -10.04 -8.54 -3.60
C SER A 140 -10.16 -9.31 -2.28
N ALA A 141 -11.38 -9.60 -1.84
CA ALA A 141 -11.68 -10.37 -0.63
C ALA A 141 -10.99 -11.75 -0.63
N ALA A 142 -11.11 -12.51 -1.73
CA ALA A 142 -10.48 -13.82 -1.86
C ALA A 142 -8.96 -13.77 -1.73
N LYS A 143 -8.31 -12.75 -2.31
CA LYS A 143 -6.86 -12.53 -2.16
C LYS A 143 -6.50 -12.19 -0.72
N MET A 144 -7.20 -11.24 -0.11
CA MET A 144 -6.97 -10.84 1.28
C MET A 144 -7.14 -12.01 2.24
N LYS A 145 -8.17 -12.84 2.03
CA LYS A 145 -8.43 -14.05 2.84
C LYS A 145 -7.31 -15.08 2.68
N ALA A 146 -6.88 -15.37 1.46
CA ALA A 146 -5.78 -16.29 1.20
C ALA A 146 -4.47 -15.83 1.85
N VAL A 147 -4.12 -14.54 1.70
CA VAL A 147 -2.93 -13.94 2.34
C VAL A 147 -3.06 -13.92 3.86
N GLY A 148 -4.23 -13.57 4.38
CA GLY A 148 -4.51 -13.57 5.82
C GLY A 148 -4.36 -14.96 6.43
N SER A 149 -4.87 -16.01 5.77
CA SER A 149 -4.65 -17.39 6.20
C SER A 149 -3.19 -17.82 6.11
N MET A 150 -2.46 -17.42 5.06
CA MET A 150 -1.04 -17.77 4.87
C MET A 150 -0.16 -17.22 5.99
N TYR A 151 -0.42 -16.00 6.47
CA TYR A 151 0.41 -15.34 7.49
C TYR A 151 -0.24 -15.28 8.88
N GLY A 152 -1.39 -15.96 9.08
CA GLY A 152 -2.10 -15.95 10.36
C GLY A 152 -2.66 -14.57 10.77
N ASP A 153 -2.96 -13.71 9.80
CA ASP A 153 -3.43 -12.35 10.03
C ASP A 153 -4.96 -12.29 10.14
N ALA A 154 -5.46 -12.38 11.37
CA ALA A 154 -6.88 -12.34 11.67
C ALA A 154 -7.54 -10.97 11.31
N GLN A 155 -6.77 -9.88 11.36
CA GLN A 155 -7.28 -8.55 11.00
C GLN A 155 -7.54 -8.49 9.50
N LEU A 156 -6.59 -8.97 8.68
CA LEU A 156 -6.75 -9.01 7.24
C LEU A 156 -7.91 -9.94 6.81
N ALA A 157 -8.07 -11.07 7.49
CA ALA A 157 -9.18 -11.99 7.25
C ALA A 157 -10.54 -11.34 7.55
N LYS A 158 -10.65 -10.61 8.67
CA LYS A 158 -11.88 -9.88 9.02
C LYS A 158 -12.22 -8.81 8.00
N GLU A 159 -11.23 -8.08 7.51
CA GLU A 159 -11.45 -7.07 6.47
C GLU A 159 -11.86 -7.73 5.14
N ALA A 160 -11.31 -8.90 4.82
CA ALA A 160 -11.70 -9.67 3.64
C ALA A 160 -13.18 -10.08 3.68
N ASP A 161 -13.66 -10.56 4.82
CA ASP A 161 -15.08 -10.93 4.99
C ASP A 161 -15.99 -9.69 4.83
N ALA A 162 -15.60 -8.52 5.36
CA ALA A 162 -16.35 -7.28 5.16
C ALA A 162 -16.43 -6.85 3.68
N VAL A 163 -15.35 -7.05 2.91
CA VAL A 163 -15.33 -6.77 1.45
C VAL A 163 -16.20 -7.76 0.67
N GLU A 164 -16.25 -9.03 1.09
CA GLU A 164 -17.14 -10.02 0.49
C GLU A 164 -18.62 -9.65 0.73
N ASP A 165 -18.98 -9.23 1.95
CA ASP A 165 -20.32 -8.73 2.27
C ASP A 165 -20.69 -7.51 1.40
N GLN A 166 -19.74 -6.59 1.17
CA GLN A 166 -19.92 -5.47 0.25
C GLN A 166 -20.18 -5.95 -1.19
N ALA A 167 -19.47 -6.99 -1.65
CA ALA A 167 -19.64 -7.56 -2.97
C ALA A 167 -21.02 -8.22 -3.16
N VAL A 168 -21.47 -9.00 -2.17
CA VAL A 168 -22.81 -9.61 -2.15
C VAL A 168 -23.89 -8.54 -2.20
N MET A 169 -23.81 -7.54 -1.31
CA MET A 169 -24.77 -6.44 -1.27
C MET A 169 -24.80 -5.64 -2.58
N LEU A 170 -23.65 -5.45 -3.22
CA LEU A 170 -23.56 -4.79 -4.52
C LEU A 170 -24.20 -5.62 -5.63
N GLU A 171 -24.05 -6.95 -5.62
CA GLU A 171 -24.70 -7.80 -6.63
C GLU A 171 -26.23 -7.83 -6.45
N GLU A 172 -26.72 -7.97 -5.22
CA GLU A 172 -28.15 -8.08 -4.91
C GLU A 172 -28.92 -6.76 -5.11
N LYS A 173 -28.38 -5.67 -4.57
CA LYS A 173 -29.11 -4.39 -4.42
C LYS A 173 -28.58 -3.28 -5.30
N GLY A 174 -27.44 -3.51 -5.95
CA GLY A 174 -26.75 -2.50 -6.73
C GLY A 174 -26.12 -1.39 -5.89
N MET A 175 -25.44 -0.49 -6.60
CA MET A 175 -24.67 0.57 -5.97
C MET A 175 -25.57 1.73 -5.53
N SER A 176 -26.06 1.63 -4.30
CA SER A 176 -26.79 2.74 -3.66
C SER A 176 -25.89 3.98 -3.47
N LYS A 177 -26.50 5.17 -3.32
CA LYS A 177 -25.76 6.39 -2.95
C LYS A 177 -24.97 6.22 -1.65
N LYS A 178 -25.52 5.49 -0.67
CA LYS A 178 -24.89 5.22 0.61
C LYS A 178 -23.66 4.32 0.43
N THR A 179 -23.80 3.20 -0.28
CA THR A 179 -22.72 2.25 -0.56
C THR A 179 -21.58 2.94 -1.33
N ARG A 180 -21.91 3.70 -2.38
CA ARG A 180 -20.92 4.49 -3.14
C ARG A 180 -20.14 5.44 -2.25
N LYS A 181 -20.84 6.16 -1.35
CA LYS A 181 -20.20 7.09 -0.41
C LYS A 181 -19.28 6.36 0.56
N GLN A 182 -19.70 5.20 1.07
CA GLN A 182 -18.90 4.38 1.97
C GLN A 182 -17.61 3.90 1.30
N LEU A 183 -17.71 3.21 0.15
CA LEU A 183 -16.55 2.72 -0.60
C LEU A 183 -15.58 3.85 -0.97
N ARG A 184 -16.10 5.00 -1.40
CA ARG A 184 -15.26 6.18 -1.71
C ARG A 184 -14.56 6.73 -0.47
N THR A 185 -15.21 6.69 0.69
CA THR A 185 -14.62 7.18 1.94
C THR A 185 -13.54 6.23 2.42
N GLU A 186 -13.80 4.92 2.41
CA GLU A 186 -12.85 3.88 2.81
C GLU A 186 -11.59 3.89 1.92
N SER A 187 -11.77 3.86 0.60
CA SER A 187 -10.65 3.93 -0.36
C SER A 187 -9.84 5.22 -0.20
N TYR A 188 -10.50 6.37 -0.05
CA TYR A 188 -9.81 7.64 0.14
C TYR A 188 -9.04 7.70 1.47
N GLN A 189 -9.61 7.20 2.56
CA GLN A 189 -8.95 7.15 3.86
C GLN A 189 -7.74 6.21 3.84
N MET A 190 -7.84 5.08 3.15
CA MET A 190 -6.75 4.13 3.00
C MET A 190 -5.60 4.75 2.19
N LYS A 191 -5.88 5.30 1.01
CA LYS A 191 -4.86 5.92 0.15
C LYS A 191 -4.17 7.12 0.80
N ASN A 192 -4.94 7.97 1.48
CA ASN A 192 -4.38 9.16 2.13
C ASN A 192 -3.88 8.92 3.56
N GLN A 193 -4.01 7.70 4.07
CA GLN A 193 -3.56 7.31 5.40
C GLN A 193 -4.09 8.25 6.49
N GLN A 194 -5.38 8.58 6.39
CA GLN A 194 -6.04 9.54 7.28
C GLN A 194 -6.65 8.88 8.52
N LYS A 195 -6.45 7.57 8.73
CA LYS A 195 -6.81 6.96 10.01
C LYS A 195 -5.77 7.41 11.03
N ALA A 196 -6.19 8.31 11.93
CA ALA A 196 -5.52 8.46 13.21
C ALA A 196 -5.62 7.10 13.93
N GLN A 197 -4.50 6.64 14.50
CA GLN A 197 -4.52 5.55 15.48
C GLN A 197 -5.43 5.93 16.65
#